data_AF-A0A847S1R2-F1
#
_entry.id   AF-A0A847S1R2-F1
#
_cell.length_a   1.000
_cell.length_b   1.000
_cell.length_c   1.000
_cell.angle_alpha   90.00
_cell.angle_beta   90.00
_cell.angle_gamma   90.00
#
_symmetry.space_group_name_H-M   'P 1'
#
loop_
_entity.id
_entity.type
_entity.pdbx_description
1 polymer ?
#
loop_
_entity_poly.entity_id
_entity_poly.type
_entity_poly.pdbx_seq_one_letter_code
_entity_poly.pdbx_strand_id
1 'polypeptide(L)'
;MRKQWAWLCGLGMWVLSLALYAETVSMDLINLAGRQRMLSQRMVKNYAQLGLGVIPQSARQQMTEAEKDFNQALQLLRKLTVAWPEASKQVERMATDWQRVQPMLAATPSAAIALQLDERVELLLGDAQTLTVQLQDLSGQLTGKWVNLSGRTRMLSQRLAKNALLRQWGIQSPARDSAMQQTRKEIQQALESLQAAPVNTEAIRRQLQMAQQQWFFFDAALKTGNAEHIATTSERLVEVMENCTQLYAALK
;
A
#
# COMPACT_ATOMS: atom_id res chain seq x y z
N MET A 1 19.05 -28.40 -79.66
CA MET A 1 18.74 -28.76 -78.26
C MET A 1 19.42 -27.77 -77.32
N ARG A 2 18.72 -26.73 -76.86
CA ARG A 2 19.24 -25.70 -75.92
C ARG A 2 18.46 -25.83 -74.61
N LYS A 3 19.15 -26.14 -73.50
CA LYS A 3 18.58 -26.30 -72.16
C LYS A 3 18.24 -24.93 -71.56
N GLN A 4 17.00 -24.76 -71.12
CA GLN A 4 16.51 -23.63 -70.34
C GLN A 4 16.97 -23.79 -68.88
N TRP A 5 17.49 -22.72 -68.29
CA TRP A 5 17.72 -22.62 -66.85
C TRP A 5 16.67 -21.66 -66.28
N ALA A 6 15.81 -22.19 -65.41
CA ALA A 6 14.80 -21.43 -64.69
C ALA A 6 15.46 -20.65 -63.54
N TRP A 7 15.26 -19.34 -63.52
CA TRP A 7 15.59 -18.49 -62.38
C TRP A 7 14.41 -18.48 -61.41
N LEU A 8 14.56 -19.15 -60.27
CA LEU A 8 13.71 -18.99 -59.09
C LEU A 8 14.23 -17.80 -58.29
N CYS A 9 13.59 -16.64 -58.45
CA CYS A 9 13.80 -15.51 -57.56
C CYS A 9 13.17 -15.82 -56.19
N GLY A 10 14.02 -16.01 -55.19
CA GLY A 10 13.62 -16.23 -53.80
C GLY A 10 12.92 -15.00 -53.21
N LEU A 11 11.74 -15.24 -52.65
CA LEU A 11 11.06 -14.33 -51.73
C LEU A 11 11.90 -14.21 -50.45
N GLY A 12 12.58 -13.07 -50.29
CA GLY A 12 13.18 -12.70 -49.01
C GLY A 12 12.10 -12.42 -47.97
N MET A 13 11.86 -13.36 -47.06
CA MET A 13 11.09 -13.13 -45.84
C MET A 13 11.87 -12.17 -44.93
N TRP A 14 11.55 -10.89 -45.02
CA TRP A 14 11.88 -9.92 -43.99
C TRP A 14 11.02 -10.23 -42.76
N VAL A 15 11.55 -11.02 -41.82
CA VAL A 15 10.96 -11.11 -40.49
C VAL A 15 11.25 -9.78 -39.79
N LEU A 16 10.32 -8.84 -39.89
CA LEU A 16 10.26 -7.70 -38.98
C LEU A 16 10.12 -8.28 -37.57
N SER A 17 11.24 -8.34 -36.86
CA SER A 17 11.24 -8.59 -35.41
C SER A 17 10.67 -7.32 -34.77
N LEU A 18 9.34 -7.26 -34.63
CA LEU A 18 8.69 -6.38 -33.68
C LEU A 18 9.11 -6.88 -32.30
N ALA A 19 10.25 -6.39 -31.80
CA ALA A 19 10.50 -6.39 -30.38
C ALA A 19 9.39 -5.53 -29.76
N LEU A 20 8.31 -6.18 -29.29
CA LEU A 20 7.48 -5.57 -28.26
C LEU A 20 8.44 -5.28 -27.11
N TYR A 21 8.81 -4.01 -26.94
CA TYR A 21 9.28 -3.55 -25.63
C TYR A 21 8.10 -3.80 -24.69
N ALA A 22 8.13 -4.94 -23.99
CA ALA A 22 7.22 -5.15 -22.89
C ALA A 22 7.44 -3.99 -21.94
N GLU A 23 6.42 -3.14 -21.77
CA GLU A 23 6.44 -2.11 -20.75
C GLU A 23 6.72 -2.82 -19.43
N THR A 24 7.81 -2.44 -18.76
CA THR A 24 8.23 -3.11 -17.52
C THR A 24 7.57 -2.39 -16.34
N VAL A 25 7.01 -3.17 -15.41
CA VAL A 25 6.44 -2.59 -14.19
C VAL A 25 7.56 -2.02 -13.33
N SER A 26 7.51 -0.71 -13.09
CA SER A 26 8.49 -0.01 -12.25
C SER A 26 8.25 -0.23 -10.76
N MET A 27 9.29 -0.07 -9.95
CA MET A 27 9.18 -0.10 -8.48
C MET A 27 8.28 1.03 -7.96
N ASP A 28 8.30 2.18 -8.61
CA ASP A 28 7.41 3.31 -8.29
C ASP A 28 5.95 2.96 -8.51
N LEU A 29 5.63 2.21 -9.57
CA LEU A 29 4.26 1.75 -9.82
C LEU A 29 3.79 0.75 -8.76
N ILE A 30 4.66 -0.18 -8.34
CA ILE A 30 4.37 -1.09 -7.21
C ILE A 30 4.16 -0.29 -5.92
N ASN A 31 5.02 0.70 -5.63
CA ASN A 31 4.89 1.56 -4.47
C ASN A 31 3.59 2.37 -4.50
N LEU A 32 3.22 2.93 -5.66
CA LEU A 32 1.99 3.70 -5.87
C LEU A 32 0.73 2.87 -5.57
N ALA A 33 0.68 1.64 -6.09
CA ALA A 33 -0.39 0.69 -5.80
C ALA A 33 -0.39 0.29 -4.31
N GLY A 34 0.78 -0.03 -3.77
CA GLY A 34 0.96 -0.43 -2.38
C GLY A 34 0.55 0.64 -1.38
N ARG A 35 0.76 1.93 -1.71
CA ARG A 35 0.41 3.09 -0.89
C ARG A 35 -1.10 3.23 -0.71
N GLN A 36 -1.92 2.76 -1.66
CA GLN A 36 -3.38 2.77 -1.54
C GLN A 36 -3.87 1.97 -0.33
N ARG A 37 -3.18 0.86 -0.03
CA ARG A 37 -3.44 0.05 1.17
C ARG A 37 -3.28 0.87 2.44
N MET A 38 -2.20 1.63 2.56
CA MET A 38 -1.94 2.45 3.75
C MET A 38 -2.94 3.59 3.87
N LEU A 39 -3.18 4.32 2.77
CA LEU A 39 -4.10 5.45 2.74
C LEU A 39 -5.51 5.05 3.16
N SER A 40 -6.00 3.89 2.71
CA SER A 40 -7.32 3.39 3.11
C SER A 40 -7.43 3.18 4.62
N GLN A 41 -6.41 2.58 5.25
CA GLN A 41 -6.39 2.38 6.71
C GLN A 41 -6.25 3.69 7.48
N ARG A 42 -5.41 4.61 6.98
CA ARG A 42 -5.19 5.94 7.58
C ARG A 42 -6.48 6.76 7.60
N MET A 43 -7.31 6.68 6.56
CA MET A 43 -8.61 7.36 6.52
C MET A 43 -9.55 6.86 7.63
N VAL A 44 -9.69 5.55 7.84
CA VAL A 44 -10.56 5.03 8.92
C VAL A 44 -9.99 5.37 10.30
N LYS A 45 -8.66 5.33 10.46
CA LYS A 45 -8.01 5.79 11.70
C LYS A 45 -8.35 7.25 11.98
N ASN A 46 -8.26 8.13 10.99
CA ASN A 46 -8.59 9.54 11.13
C ASN A 46 -10.08 9.74 11.42
N TYR A 47 -10.97 8.95 10.81
CA TYR A 47 -12.40 8.96 11.12
C TYR A 47 -12.66 8.60 12.60
N ALA A 48 -11.98 7.57 13.11
CA ALA A 48 -12.03 7.19 14.52
C ALA A 48 -11.47 8.27 15.45
N GLN A 49 -10.36 8.92 15.08
CA GLN A 49 -9.81 10.07 15.82
C GLN A 49 -10.82 11.22 15.92
N LEU A 50 -11.50 11.55 14.83
CA LEU A 50 -12.52 12.61 14.83
C LEU A 50 -13.71 12.27 15.73
N GLY A 51 -14.17 11.02 15.69
CA GLY A 51 -15.26 10.54 16.52
C GLY A 51 -14.95 10.48 18.01
N LEU A 52 -13.70 10.17 18.36
CA LEU A 52 -13.20 10.13 19.73
C LEU A 52 -12.71 11.49 20.26
N GLY A 53 -12.61 12.52 19.41
CA GLY A 53 -12.02 13.80 19.78
C GLY A 53 -10.50 13.76 19.99
N VAL A 54 -9.81 12.78 19.41
CA VAL A 54 -8.36 12.56 19.57
C VAL A 54 -7.59 13.36 18.52
N ILE A 55 -6.98 14.48 18.94
CA ILE A 55 -6.21 15.39 18.07
C ILE A 55 -7.00 15.74 16.77
N PRO A 56 -8.24 16.27 16.89
CA PRO A 56 -9.18 16.35 15.79
C PRO A 56 -8.71 17.25 14.64
N GLN A 57 -7.95 18.32 14.93
CA GLN A 57 -7.38 19.19 13.91
C GLN A 57 -6.43 18.42 12.98
N SER A 58 -5.49 17.68 13.56
CA SER A 58 -4.55 16.85 12.82
C SER A 58 -5.30 15.76 12.04
N ALA A 59 -6.29 15.12 12.65
CA ALA A 59 -7.07 14.07 12.00
C ALA A 59 -7.81 14.60 10.75
N ARG A 60 -8.38 15.81 10.78
CA ARG A 60 -9.01 16.43 9.60
C ARG A 60 -8.00 16.69 8.49
N GLN A 61 -6.85 17.27 8.81
CA GLN A 61 -5.80 17.55 7.83
C GLN A 61 -5.31 16.25 7.17
N GLN A 62 -4.98 15.25 7.98
CA GLN A 62 -4.52 13.94 7.50
C GLN A 62 -5.59 13.21 6.68
N MET A 63 -6.88 13.36 7.02
CA MET A 63 -7.98 12.81 6.22
C MET A 63 -8.02 13.47 4.84
N THR A 64 -8.05 14.80 4.78
CA THR A 64 -8.08 15.55 3.52
C THR A 64 -6.90 15.22 2.63
N GLU A 65 -5.69 15.14 3.20
CA GLU A 65 -4.49 14.72 2.48
C GLU A 65 -4.60 13.28 1.98
N ALA A 66 -5.07 12.35 2.81
CA ALA A 66 -5.19 10.95 2.43
C ALA A 66 -6.20 10.74 1.29
N GLU A 67 -7.34 11.42 1.34
CA GLU A 67 -8.34 11.38 0.26
C GLU A 67 -7.80 11.97 -1.05
N LYS A 68 -7.10 13.11 -0.98
CA LYS A 68 -6.46 13.73 -2.14
C LYS A 68 -5.43 12.79 -2.77
N ASP A 69 -4.54 12.25 -1.95
CA ASP A 69 -3.47 11.37 -2.38
C ASP A 69 -4.02 10.06 -2.97
N PHE A 70 -5.07 9.50 -2.38
CA PHE A 70 -5.73 8.30 -2.90
C PHE A 70 -6.33 8.57 -4.29
N ASN A 71 -7.07 9.67 -4.45
CA ASN A 71 -7.67 10.05 -5.72
C ASN A 71 -6.63 10.28 -6.83
N GLN A 72 -5.56 11.02 -6.52
CA GLN A 72 -4.48 11.30 -7.48
C GLN A 72 -3.78 10.01 -7.90
N ALA A 73 -3.44 9.16 -6.94
CA ALA A 73 -2.80 7.88 -7.22
C ALA A 73 -3.71 6.94 -8.01
N LEU A 74 -5.00 6.87 -7.71
CA LEU A 74 -5.96 6.06 -8.46
C LEU A 74 -6.05 6.49 -9.94
N GLN A 75 -6.03 7.80 -10.21
CA GLN A 75 -5.99 8.32 -11.59
C GLN A 75 -4.69 7.97 -12.30
N LEU A 76 -3.55 8.03 -11.61
CA LEU A 76 -2.26 7.62 -12.16
C LEU A 76 -2.22 6.12 -12.44
N LEU A 77 -2.69 5.28 -11.50
CA LEU A 77 -2.79 3.84 -11.67
C LEU A 77 -3.59 3.48 -12.92
N ARG A 78 -4.77 4.10 -13.13
CA ARG A 78 -5.58 3.91 -14.34
C ARG A 78 -4.81 4.14 -15.63
N LYS A 79 -3.97 5.17 -15.68
CA LYS A 79 -3.17 5.51 -16.86
C LYS A 79 -1.99 4.57 -17.04
N LEU A 80 -1.32 4.23 -15.94
CA LEU A 80 -0.08 3.46 -15.96
C LEU A 80 -0.31 1.96 -16.12
N THR A 81 -1.49 1.43 -15.79
CA THR A 81 -1.75 -0.01 -15.87
C THR A 81 -2.43 -0.47 -17.16
N VAL A 82 -2.59 0.40 -18.16
CA VAL A 82 -3.34 0.11 -19.40
C VAL A 82 -2.76 -1.09 -20.16
N ALA A 83 -1.44 -1.27 -20.12
CA ALA A 83 -0.75 -2.37 -20.78
C ALA A 83 -1.00 -3.76 -20.15
N TRP A 84 -1.58 -3.82 -18.94
CA TRP A 84 -1.81 -5.07 -18.20
C TRP A 84 -3.30 -5.23 -17.86
N PRO A 85 -4.09 -5.99 -18.66
CA PRO A 85 -5.55 -6.05 -18.55
C PRO A 85 -6.05 -6.44 -17.15
N GLU A 86 -5.42 -7.42 -16.51
CA GLU A 86 -5.78 -7.90 -15.17
C GLU A 86 -5.54 -6.82 -14.11
N ALA A 87 -4.41 -6.12 -14.17
CA ALA A 87 -4.10 -5.01 -13.26
C ALA A 87 -5.06 -3.83 -13.49
N SER A 88 -5.31 -3.47 -14.75
CA SER A 88 -6.28 -2.43 -15.12
C SER A 88 -7.69 -2.74 -14.60
N LYS A 89 -8.16 -3.98 -14.77
CA LYS A 89 -9.43 -4.46 -14.20
C LYS A 89 -9.46 -4.34 -12.68
N GLN A 90 -8.34 -4.63 -12.02
CA GLN A 90 -8.24 -4.52 -10.56
C GLN A 90 -8.27 -3.04 -10.10
N VAL A 91 -7.66 -2.12 -10.85
CA VAL A 91 -7.77 -0.67 -10.61
C VAL A 91 -9.22 -0.18 -10.70
N GLU A 92 -9.99 -0.66 -11.68
CA GLU A 92 -11.41 -0.28 -11.81
C GLU A 92 -12.29 -0.82 -10.68
N ARG A 93 -11.98 -2.01 -10.15
CA ARG A 93 -12.62 -2.52 -8.92
C ARG A 93 -12.34 -1.61 -7.73
N MET A 94 -11.07 -1.25 -7.52
CA MET A 94 -10.68 -0.29 -6.47
C MET A 94 -11.41 1.05 -6.62
N ALA A 95 -11.54 1.56 -7.85
CA ALA A 95 -12.25 2.80 -8.10
C ALA A 95 -13.74 2.71 -7.75
N THR A 96 -14.37 1.58 -8.06
CA THR A 96 -15.77 1.32 -7.72
C THR A 96 -15.98 1.23 -6.22
N ASP A 97 -15.10 0.53 -5.49
CA ASP A 97 -15.17 0.46 -4.03
C ASP A 97 -14.85 1.81 -3.37
N TRP A 98 -13.92 2.57 -3.93
CA TRP A 98 -13.60 3.91 -3.46
C TRP A 98 -14.81 4.85 -3.50
N GLN A 99 -15.58 4.83 -4.60
CA GLN A 99 -16.82 5.62 -4.71
C GLN A 99 -17.83 5.32 -3.59
N ARG A 100 -17.85 4.10 -3.05
CA ARG A 100 -18.71 3.71 -1.92
C ARG A 100 -18.18 4.21 -0.58
N VAL A 101 -16.86 4.34 -0.44
CA VAL A 101 -16.19 4.80 0.78
C VAL A 101 -16.34 6.31 0.98
N GLN A 102 -16.19 7.11 -0.08
CA GLN A 102 -16.20 8.57 -0.02
C GLN A 102 -17.39 9.19 0.74
N PRO A 103 -18.67 8.82 0.48
CA PRO A 103 -19.79 9.41 1.22
C PRO A 103 -19.76 9.08 2.72
N MET A 104 -19.19 7.94 3.11
CA MET A 104 -19.08 7.54 4.52
C MET A 104 -18.03 8.36 5.26
N LEU A 105 -16.91 8.68 4.59
CA LEU A 105 -15.85 9.54 5.14
C LEU A 105 -16.34 10.99 5.33
N ALA A 106 -17.20 11.47 4.44
CA ALA A 106 -17.77 12.82 4.50
C ALA A 106 -18.87 12.97 5.58
N ALA A 107 -19.46 11.86 6.03
CA ALA A 107 -20.51 11.88 7.04
C ALA A 107 -19.98 12.22 8.44
N THR A 108 -20.82 12.83 9.27
CA THR A 108 -20.48 13.11 10.67
C THR A 108 -20.04 11.83 11.40
N PRO A 109 -18.86 11.82 12.05
CA PRO A 109 -18.34 10.65 12.76
C PRO A 109 -19.33 10.05 13.76
N SER A 110 -19.64 8.77 13.57
CA SER A 110 -20.41 7.95 14.51
C SER A 110 -19.88 6.51 14.52
N ALA A 111 -20.07 5.79 15.63
CA ALA A 111 -19.60 4.41 15.75
C ALA A 111 -20.27 3.48 14.71
N ALA A 112 -21.55 3.72 14.39
CA ALA A 112 -22.28 2.94 13.38
C ALA A 112 -21.67 3.10 11.98
N ILE A 113 -21.38 4.34 11.56
CA ILE A 113 -20.74 4.60 10.27
C ILE A 113 -19.31 4.09 10.29
N ALA A 114 -18.57 4.26 11.39
CA ALA A 114 -17.20 3.78 11.52
C ALA A 114 -17.09 2.26 11.34
N LEU A 115 -18.03 1.47 11.88
CA LEU A 115 -18.07 0.03 11.67
C LEU A 115 -18.27 -0.32 10.19
N GLN A 116 -19.28 0.26 9.54
CA GLN A 116 -19.56 0.01 8.12
C GLN A 116 -18.41 0.47 7.21
N LEU A 117 -17.79 1.62 7.56
CA LEU A 117 -16.66 2.18 6.85
C LEU A 117 -15.45 1.25 6.95
N ASP A 118 -15.17 0.72 8.15
CA ASP A 118 -14.09 -0.23 8.38
C ASP A 118 -14.26 -1.50 7.53
N GLU A 119 -15.46 -2.07 7.50
CA GLU A 119 -15.77 -3.24 6.67
C GLU A 119 -15.54 -2.96 5.17
N ARG A 120 -16.00 -1.81 4.66
CA ARG A 120 -15.79 -1.44 3.25
C ARG A 120 -14.32 -1.19 2.94
N VAL A 121 -13.59 -0.58 3.86
CA VAL A 121 -12.16 -0.28 3.69
C VAL A 121 -11.30 -1.55 3.75
N GLU A 122 -11.70 -2.57 4.51
CA GLU A 122 -11.01 -3.87 4.49
C GLU A 122 -11.17 -4.59 3.12
N LEU A 123 -12.30 -4.42 2.43
CA LEU A 123 -12.45 -4.87 1.03
C LEU A 123 -11.53 -4.09 0.09
N LEU A 124 -11.52 -2.76 0.19
CA LEU A 124 -10.64 -1.89 -0.61
C LEU A 124 -9.14 -2.18 -0.36
N LEU A 125 -8.78 -2.54 0.88
CA LEU A 125 -7.44 -3.00 1.24
C LEU A 125 -7.09 -4.30 0.49
N GLY A 126 -8.02 -5.26 0.45
CA GLY A 126 -7.85 -6.51 -0.30
C GLY A 126 -7.66 -6.28 -1.80
N ASP A 127 -8.41 -5.35 -2.37
CA ASP A 127 -8.26 -4.98 -3.79
C ASP A 127 -6.91 -4.33 -4.09
N ALA A 128 -6.47 -3.39 -3.23
CA ALA A 128 -5.16 -2.76 -3.34
C ALA A 128 -4.01 -3.76 -3.14
N GLN A 129 -4.18 -4.74 -2.24
CA GLN A 129 -3.24 -5.85 -2.06
C GLN A 129 -3.12 -6.69 -3.33
N THR A 130 -4.25 -7.05 -3.92
CA THR A 130 -4.28 -7.85 -5.15
C THR A 130 -3.55 -7.15 -6.28
N LEU A 131 -3.83 -5.86 -6.50
CA LEU A 131 -3.12 -5.05 -7.50
C LEU A 131 -1.61 -4.99 -7.25
N THR A 132 -1.21 -4.76 -5.99
CA THR A 132 0.22 -4.64 -5.64
C THR A 132 0.97 -5.93 -5.91
N VAL A 133 0.38 -7.08 -5.59
CA VAL A 133 0.99 -8.40 -5.85
C VAL A 133 1.08 -8.68 -7.34
N GLN A 134 0.00 -8.43 -8.11
CA GLN A 134 0.02 -8.58 -9.57
C GLN A 134 1.15 -7.76 -10.20
N LEU A 135 1.29 -6.48 -9.81
CA LEU A 135 2.35 -5.61 -10.33
C LEU A 135 3.75 -6.08 -9.90
N GLN A 136 3.90 -6.56 -8.66
CA GLN A 136 5.17 -7.13 -8.20
C GLN A 136 5.57 -8.35 -9.04
N ASP A 137 4.63 -9.26 -9.29
CA ASP A 137 4.87 -10.48 -10.05
C ASP A 137 5.16 -10.19 -11.52
N LEU A 138 4.44 -9.23 -12.12
CA LEU A 138 4.70 -8.72 -13.47
C LEU A 138 6.06 -8.05 -13.62
N SER A 139 6.56 -7.39 -12.58
CA SER A 139 7.87 -6.74 -12.61
C SER A 139 9.02 -7.75 -12.68
N GLY A 140 8.90 -8.88 -11.97
CA GLY A 140 9.94 -9.92 -11.91
C GLY A 140 11.25 -9.49 -11.22
N GLN A 141 11.36 -8.25 -10.76
CA GLN A 141 12.56 -7.71 -10.13
C GLN A 141 12.72 -8.18 -8.68
N LEU A 142 13.95 -8.52 -8.29
CA LEU A 142 14.26 -9.00 -6.94
C LEU A 142 14.01 -7.95 -5.84
N THR A 143 14.05 -6.66 -6.20
CA THR A 143 13.81 -5.52 -5.30
C THR A 143 12.32 -5.33 -4.98
N GLY A 144 11.41 -5.79 -5.85
CA GLY A 144 9.96 -5.63 -5.70
C GLY A 144 9.41 -6.20 -4.38
N LYS A 145 9.96 -7.33 -3.93
CA LYS A 145 9.56 -7.93 -2.64
C LYS A 145 9.87 -7.01 -1.45
N TRP A 146 10.98 -6.25 -1.50
CA TRP A 146 11.39 -5.37 -0.41
C TRP A 146 10.58 -4.07 -0.41
N VAL A 147 10.29 -3.54 -1.59
CA VAL A 147 9.35 -2.42 -1.77
C VAL A 147 7.98 -2.79 -1.20
N ASN A 148 7.46 -3.97 -1.56
CA ASN A 148 6.16 -4.43 -1.06
C ASN A 148 6.20 -4.71 0.45
N LEU A 149 7.22 -5.38 0.97
CA LEU A 149 7.34 -5.66 2.41
C LEU A 149 7.41 -4.38 3.24
N SER A 150 8.27 -3.43 2.85
CA SER A 150 8.39 -2.12 3.51
C SER A 150 7.09 -1.31 3.43
N GLY A 151 6.44 -1.30 2.25
CA GLY A 151 5.14 -0.66 2.07
C GLY A 151 4.01 -1.32 2.85
N ARG A 152 4.02 -2.65 2.98
CA ARG A 152 3.04 -3.38 3.79
C ARG A 152 3.18 -3.02 5.27
N THR A 153 4.40 -2.83 5.76
CA THR A 153 4.63 -2.39 7.15
C THR A 153 4.02 -1.01 7.44
N ARG A 154 4.05 -0.06 6.49
CA ARG A 154 3.32 1.22 6.62
C ARG A 154 1.82 1.01 6.77
N MET A 155 1.23 0.12 5.98
CA MET A 155 -0.20 -0.17 6.10
C MET A 155 -0.51 -0.84 7.43
N LEU A 156 0.28 -1.83 7.85
CA LEU A 156 0.06 -2.57 9.09
C LEU A 156 0.09 -1.64 10.31
N SER A 157 0.97 -0.63 10.34
CA SER A 157 0.98 0.35 11.44
C SER A 157 -0.32 1.16 11.51
N GLN A 158 -0.84 1.62 10.37
CA GLN A 158 -2.12 2.32 10.30
C GLN A 158 -3.30 1.41 10.63
N ARG A 159 -3.30 0.16 10.15
CA ARG A 159 -4.32 -0.83 10.47
C ARG A 159 -4.34 -1.13 11.96
N LEU A 160 -3.19 -1.26 12.61
CA LEU A 160 -3.10 -1.51 14.04
C LEU A 160 -3.63 -0.32 14.86
N ALA A 161 -3.25 0.91 14.48
CA ALA A 161 -3.75 2.13 15.13
C ALA A 161 -5.26 2.29 14.94
N LYS A 162 -5.76 2.10 13.71
CA LYS A 162 -7.18 2.08 13.37
C LYS A 162 -7.94 1.12 14.30
N ASN A 163 -7.51 -0.13 14.37
CA ASN A 163 -8.18 -1.15 15.18
C ASN A 163 -8.15 -0.81 16.68
N ALA A 164 -7.04 -0.26 17.18
CA ALA A 164 -6.95 0.18 18.58
C ALA A 164 -7.94 1.30 18.90
N LEU A 165 -8.06 2.31 18.03
CA LEU A 165 -8.99 3.42 18.21
C LEU A 165 -10.45 2.98 18.04
N LEU A 166 -10.77 2.15 17.04
CA LEU A 166 -12.12 1.59 16.88
C LEU A 166 -12.54 0.78 18.11
N ARG A 167 -11.62 0.00 18.69
CA ARG A 167 -11.85 -0.71 19.96
C ARG A 167 -12.17 0.26 21.11
N GLN A 168 -11.42 1.35 21.26
CA GLN A 168 -11.69 2.38 22.26
C GLN A 168 -13.04 3.09 22.03
N TRP A 169 -13.47 3.18 20.77
CA TRP A 169 -14.77 3.73 20.40
C TRP A 169 -15.94 2.75 20.61
N GLY A 170 -15.70 1.60 21.24
CA GLY A 170 -16.71 0.59 21.54
C GLY A 170 -16.94 -0.44 20.42
N ILE A 171 -16.21 -0.37 19.32
CA ILE A 171 -16.31 -1.30 18.18
C ILE A 171 -15.33 -2.46 18.40
N GLN A 172 -15.63 -3.28 19.39
CA GLN A 172 -14.80 -4.40 19.81
C GLN A 172 -15.35 -5.75 19.34
N SER A 173 -14.45 -6.68 19.00
CA SER A 173 -14.78 -8.08 18.74
C SER A 173 -13.56 -8.96 19.01
N PRO A 174 -13.75 -10.25 19.36
CA PRO A 174 -12.63 -11.18 19.50
C PRO A 174 -11.77 -11.27 18.23
N ALA A 175 -12.39 -11.15 17.06
CA ALA A 175 -11.69 -11.11 15.77
C ALA A 175 -10.79 -9.88 15.64
N ARG A 176 -11.24 -8.70 16.10
CA ARG A 176 -10.44 -7.47 16.09
C ARG A 176 -9.23 -7.58 17.01
N ASP A 177 -9.42 -8.10 18.21
CA ASP A 177 -8.33 -8.28 19.17
C ASP A 177 -7.27 -9.26 18.65
N SER A 178 -7.71 -10.37 18.06
CA SER A 178 -6.83 -11.34 17.40
C SER A 178 -6.08 -10.70 16.22
N ALA A 179 -6.77 -9.94 15.37
CA ALA A 179 -6.17 -9.25 14.23
C ALA A 179 -5.12 -8.20 14.68
N MET A 180 -5.34 -7.50 15.79
CA MET A 180 -4.37 -6.57 16.36
C MET A 180 -3.10 -7.30 16.85
N GLN A 181 -3.26 -8.42 17.56
CA GLN A 181 -2.11 -9.22 18.01
C GLN A 181 -1.32 -9.78 16.84
N GLN A 182 -2.02 -10.26 15.81
CA GLN A 182 -1.40 -10.77 14.59
C GLN A 182 -0.65 -9.66 13.84
N THR A 183 -1.27 -8.49 13.67
CA THR A 183 -0.64 -7.31 13.03
C THR A 183 0.62 -6.89 13.77
N ARG A 184 0.63 -6.93 15.11
CA ARG A 184 1.81 -6.62 15.94
C ARG A 184 2.97 -7.58 15.65
N LYS A 185 2.69 -8.89 15.54
CA LYS A 185 3.68 -9.90 15.17
C LYS A 185 4.20 -9.70 13.75
N GLU A 186 3.32 -9.39 12.81
CA GLU A 186 3.68 -9.15 11.41
C GLU A 186 4.59 -7.94 11.23
N ILE A 187 4.35 -6.84 11.96
CA ILE A 187 5.24 -5.67 11.94
C ILE A 187 6.64 -6.06 12.44
N GLN A 188 6.71 -6.75 13.58
CA GLN A 188 7.99 -7.20 14.15
C GLN A 188 8.76 -8.08 13.17
N GLN A 189 8.12 -9.12 12.63
CA GLN A 189 8.72 -10.03 11.65
C GLN A 189 9.15 -9.32 10.36
N ALA A 190 8.35 -8.34 9.89
CA ALA A 190 8.70 -7.55 8.71
C ALA A 190 9.92 -6.69 8.96
N LEU A 191 10.02 -6.01 10.12
CA LEU A 191 11.19 -5.21 10.48
C LEU A 191 12.45 -6.05 10.61
N GLU A 192 12.37 -7.25 11.21
CA GLU A 192 13.49 -8.20 11.29
C GLU A 192 13.93 -8.67 9.90
N SER A 193 12.97 -9.04 9.06
CA SER A 193 13.24 -9.48 7.69
C SER A 193 13.88 -8.39 6.84
N LEU A 194 13.40 -7.14 6.98
CA LEU A 194 13.97 -5.99 6.29
C LEU A 194 15.39 -5.68 6.78
N GLN A 195 15.66 -5.79 8.08
CA GLN A 195 17.02 -5.59 8.62
C GLN A 195 18.02 -6.62 8.11
N ALA A 196 17.59 -7.88 8.00
CA ALA A 196 18.42 -8.98 7.50
C ALA A 196 18.60 -8.96 5.97
N ALA A 197 17.93 -8.05 5.25
CA ALA A 197 17.99 -8.02 3.79
C ALA A 197 19.42 -7.71 3.28
N PRO A 198 20.01 -8.56 2.42
CA PRO A 198 21.39 -8.38 1.95
C PRO A 198 21.56 -7.16 1.04
N VAL A 199 20.46 -6.66 0.47
CA VAL A 199 20.45 -5.49 -0.43
C VAL A 199 20.52 -4.15 0.32
N ASN A 200 20.53 -4.18 1.65
CA ASN A 200 20.50 -2.96 2.46
C ASN A 200 21.75 -2.11 2.25
N THR A 201 21.54 -0.87 1.81
CA THR A 201 22.55 0.17 1.85
C THR A 201 22.62 0.79 3.25
N GLU A 202 23.65 1.60 3.50
CA GLU A 202 23.78 2.30 4.79
C GLU A 202 22.61 3.26 5.05
N ALA A 203 22.07 3.89 3.99
CA ALA A 203 20.88 4.74 4.11
C ALA A 203 19.64 3.92 4.54
N ILE A 204 19.45 2.73 3.96
CA ILE A 204 18.34 1.83 4.33
C ILE A 204 18.51 1.35 5.77
N ARG A 205 19.72 0.95 6.19
CA ARG A 205 19.98 0.53 7.58
C ARG A 205 19.61 1.61 8.59
N ARG A 206 19.97 2.87 8.34
CA ARG A 206 19.60 4.00 9.20
C ARG A 206 18.08 4.18 9.31
N GLN A 207 17.35 4.11 8.19
CA GLN A 207 15.89 4.19 8.21
C GLN A 207 15.27 3.01 8.99
N LEU A 208 15.81 1.79 8.83
CA LEU A 208 15.33 0.62 9.57
C LEU A 208 15.61 0.69 11.07
N GLN A 209 16.72 1.31 11.50
CA GLN A 209 16.99 1.59 12.91
C GLN A 209 15.99 2.60 13.48
N MET A 210 15.71 3.69 12.75
CA MET A 210 14.67 4.64 13.13
C MET A 210 13.29 3.97 13.21
N ALA A 211 12.99 3.08 12.27
CA ALA A 211 11.71 2.36 12.23
C ALA A 211 11.52 1.47 13.46
N GLN A 212 12.58 0.77 13.91
CA GLN A 212 12.55 0.00 15.15
C GLN A 212 12.27 0.87 16.38
N GLN A 213 12.90 2.05 16.46
CA GLN A 213 12.66 2.99 17.55
C GLN A 213 11.20 3.50 17.53
N GLN A 214 10.69 3.89 16.36
CA GLN A 214 9.29 4.32 16.24
C GLN A 214 8.31 3.18 16.55
N TRP A 215 8.65 1.95 16.15
CA TRP A 215 7.88 0.76 16.52
C TRP A 215 7.85 0.56 18.03
N PHE A 216 8.98 0.68 18.74
CA PHE A 216 9.02 0.58 20.20
C PHE A 216 8.07 1.58 20.88
N PHE A 217 8.08 2.85 20.45
CA PHE A 217 7.17 3.85 21.00
C PHE A 217 5.70 3.57 20.68
N PHE A 218 5.41 3.11 19.46
CA PHE A 218 4.04 2.75 19.08
C PHE A 218 3.54 1.53 19.85
N ASP A 219 4.39 0.51 20.00
CA ASP A 219 4.15 -0.70 20.78
C ASP A 219 3.82 -0.40 22.25
N ALA A 220 4.53 0.56 22.84
CA ALA A 220 4.28 1.07 24.19
C ALA A 220 2.96 1.85 24.28
N ALA A 221 2.66 2.72 23.32
CA ALA A 221 1.39 3.46 23.26
C ALA A 221 0.18 2.52 23.20
N LEU A 222 0.29 1.43 22.44
CA LEU A 222 -0.75 0.39 22.36
C LEU A 222 -0.97 -0.32 23.70
N LYS A 223 0.09 -0.53 24.49
CA LYS A 223 -0.02 -1.15 25.83
C LYS A 223 -0.69 -0.23 26.84
N THR A 224 -0.41 1.06 26.79
CA THR A 224 -1.04 2.03 27.70
C THR A 224 -2.47 2.40 27.28
N GLY A 225 -2.81 2.21 26.00
CA GLY A 225 -4.09 2.63 25.46
C GLY A 225 -4.23 4.14 25.29
N ASN A 226 -3.15 4.91 25.40
CA ASN A 226 -3.18 6.36 25.18
C ASN A 226 -3.46 6.66 23.69
N ALA A 227 -4.67 7.16 23.40
CA ALA A 227 -5.15 7.39 22.04
C ALA A 227 -4.32 8.41 21.26
N GLU A 228 -3.87 9.49 21.91
CA GLU A 228 -3.03 10.52 21.29
C GLU A 228 -1.65 9.96 20.91
N HIS A 229 -1.05 9.16 21.79
CA HIS A 229 0.22 8.49 21.50
C HIS A 229 0.06 7.45 20.39
N ILE A 230 -1.02 6.65 20.40
CA ILE A 230 -1.35 5.70 19.31
C ILE A 230 -1.45 6.45 17.98
N ALA A 231 -2.17 7.57 17.93
CA ALA A 231 -2.32 8.38 16.73
C ALA A 231 -0.98 8.95 16.24
N THR A 232 -0.18 9.55 17.12
CA THR A 232 1.06 10.24 16.73
C THR A 232 2.21 9.29 16.39
N THR A 233 2.44 8.24 17.18
CA THR A 233 3.51 7.27 16.93
C THR A 233 3.27 6.39 15.71
N SER A 234 2.01 6.08 15.37
CA SER A 234 1.68 5.37 14.13
C SER A 234 2.02 6.18 12.88
N GLU A 235 1.84 7.51 12.93
CA GLU A 235 2.23 8.43 11.85
C GLU A 235 3.74 8.52 11.68
N ARG A 236 4.50 8.65 12.78
CA ARG A 236 5.98 8.64 12.73
C ARG A 236 6.53 7.36 12.14
N LEU A 237 5.93 6.22 12.46
CA LEU A 237 6.33 4.93 11.86
C LEU A 237 6.01 4.89 10.35
N VAL A 238 4.90 5.47 9.90
CA VAL A 238 4.61 5.59 8.46
C VAL A 238 5.66 6.45 7.75
N GLU A 239 6.02 7.59 8.31
CA GLU A 239 7.02 8.50 7.70
C GLU A 239 8.36 7.79 7.47
N VAL A 240 8.89 7.13 8.51
CA VAL A 240 10.17 6.41 8.40
C VAL A 240 10.07 5.24 7.41
N MET A 241 8.95 4.51 7.42
CA MET A 241 8.76 3.39 6.50
C MET A 241 8.47 3.83 5.05
N GLU A 242 7.94 5.05 4.84
CA GLU A 242 7.81 5.67 3.51
C GLU A 242 9.18 5.94 2.93
N ASN A 243 10.04 6.62 3.68
CA ASN A 243 11.43 6.88 3.30
C ASN A 243 12.18 5.56 3.01
N CYS A 244 12.00 4.55 3.86
CA CYS A 244 12.56 3.23 3.65
C CYS A 244 12.06 2.59 2.34
N THR A 245 10.76 2.69 2.03
CA THR A 245 10.22 2.13 0.79
C THR A 245 10.77 2.83 -0.45
N GLN A 246 10.90 4.17 -0.41
CA GLN A 246 11.49 4.94 -1.51
C GLN A 246 12.95 4.55 -1.76
N LEU A 247 13.73 4.34 -0.69
CA LEU A 247 15.11 3.86 -0.82
C LEU A 247 15.18 2.46 -1.45
N TYR A 248 14.29 1.54 -1.10
CA TYR A 248 14.21 0.23 -1.76
C TYR A 248 13.80 0.34 -3.23
N ALA A 249 12.86 1.23 -3.55
CA ALA A 249 12.39 1.44 -4.93
C ALA A 249 13.48 2.03 -5.83
N ALA A 250 14.43 2.76 -5.26
CA ALA A 250 15.58 3.34 -5.95
C ALA A 250 16.77 2.37 -6.13
N LEU A 251 16.70 1.16 -5.58
CA LEU A 251 17.72 0.13 -5.81
C LEU A 251 17.64 -0.37 -7.25
N LYS A 252 18.81 -0.48 -7.90
CA LYS A 252 18.97 -1.00 -9.26
C LYS A 252 19.21 -2.50 -9.25
#